data_AF-A0A969EQF4-F1
#
_entry.id   AF-A0A969EQF4-F1
#
_cell.length_a   1.000
_cell.length_b   1.000
_cell.length_c   1.000
_cell.angle_alpha   90.00
_cell.angle_beta   90.00
_cell.angle_gamma   90.00
#
_symmetry.space_group_name_H-M   'P 1'
#
loop_
_entity.id
_entity.type
_entity.pdbx_description
1 polymer ?
#
loop_
_entity_poly.entity_id
_entity_poly.type
_entity_poly.pdbx_seq_one_letter_code
_entity_poly.pdbx_strand_id
1 'polypeptide(L)'
;MESKWFYRILLLSLILLFQGCAQPPVPSPATPTITISPTPEPDTPVPPTPTPTLDFNLTATAIAQATQQASQTLEAIFQATLSVKQTEFANAQATSLAPTMTPFMVPLSDPTPGKIFWNQTAALPIPSSASQHIPNGMQVITHNGFIYLFGGRATDGDEILTTTYFSAIHSDGSLEGWQVTTPLPGDYVDHHEIRIGNFVYMITGAAGADDVFYAPFNADGTLGSWKRTEDLLPSRQTFAVANYENFIYAIGGNSGGLWNRVQFTSIKEDGSLNRWFNTTSLPVDLQEHTAIAANGYLYVLEEKL
;
A
#
# COMPACT_ATOMS: atom_id res chain seq x y z
N MET A 1 0.67 14.43 2.46
CA MET A 1 -0.23 15.60 2.64
C MET A 1 -1.63 15.25 2.12
N GLU A 2 -2.14 14.05 2.44
CA GLU A 2 -3.20 13.36 1.66
C GLU A 2 -4.54 13.21 2.41
N SER A 3 -4.54 13.31 3.74
CA SER A 3 -5.74 13.05 4.58
C SER A 3 -6.90 14.04 4.38
N LYS A 4 -6.69 15.15 3.65
CA LYS A 4 -7.74 16.16 3.38
C LYS A 4 -8.68 15.79 2.22
N TRP A 5 -8.34 14.82 1.38
CA TRP A 5 -9.19 14.42 0.24
C TRP A 5 -10.22 13.35 0.62
N PHE A 6 -9.82 12.30 1.34
CA PHE A 6 -10.72 11.22 1.75
C PHE A 6 -11.89 11.71 2.63
N TYR A 7 -11.63 12.63 3.58
CA TYR A 7 -12.68 13.17 4.45
C TYR A 7 -13.68 14.08 3.73
N ARG A 8 -13.32 14.72 2.61
CA ARG A 8 -14.28 15.52 1.82
C ARG A 8 -15.32 14.65 1.13
N ILE A 9 -14.94 13.43 0.71
CA ILE A 9 -15.85 12.47 0.07
C ILE A 9 -16.85 11.95 1.10
N LEU A 10 -16.40 11.58 2.31
CA LEU A 10 -17.29 11.10 3.37
C LEU A 10 -18.30 12.17 3.84
N LEU A 11 -17.88 13.44 3.89
CA LEU A 11 -18.75 14.56 4.26
C LEU A 11 -19.85 14.84 3.21
N LEU A 12 -19.53 14.65 1.91
CA LEU A 12 -20.49 14.72 0.81
C LEU A 12 -21.54 13.58 0.88
N SER A 13 -21.14 12.37 1.27
CA SER A 13 -22.06 11.24 1.46
C SER A 13 -23.04 11.46 2.63
N LEU A 14 -22.61 12.11 3.71
CA LEU A 14 -23.47 12.36 4.87
C LEU A 14 -24.51 13.48 4.64
N ILE A 15 -24.19 14.46 3.79
CA ILE A 15 -25.11 15.54 3.40
C ILE A 15 -26.24 15.02 2.50
N LEU A 16 -25.95 14.05 1.61
CA LEU A 16 -26.96 13.42 0.74
C LEU A 16 -27.98 12.57 1.51
N LEU A 17 -27.63 12.03 2.68
CA LEU A 17 -28.55 11.24 3.52
C LEU A 17 -29.62 12.08 4.22
N PHE A 18 -29.46 13.40 4.37
CA PHE A 18 -30.46 14.30 4.95
C PHE A 18 -31.41 14.95 3.93
N GLN A 19 -31.19 14.76 2.62
CA GLN A 19 -32.16 15.14 1.59
C GLN A 19 -33.20 14.03 1.30
N GLY A 20 -33.10 12.88 1.99
CA GLY A 20 -33.93 11.69 1.80
C GLY A 20 -35.15 11.55 2.73
N CYS A 21 -35.62 12.61 3.39
CA CYS A 21 -36.85 12.55 4.20
C CYS A 21 -38.08 12.38 3.31
N ALA A 22 -38.57 11.15 3.21
CA ALA A 22 -39.76 10.78 2.45
C ALA A 22 -40.99 11.62 2.85
N GLN A 23 -41.71 12.14 1.86
CA GLN A 23 -43.07 12.64 2.06
C GLN A 23 -43.98 11.49 2.51
N PRO A 24 -44.91 11.70 3.47
CA PRO A 24 -45.90 10.69 3.80
C PRO A 24 -46.80 10.40 2.58
N PRO A 25 -47.25 9.16 2.37
CA PRO A 25 -47.94 8.77 1.16
C PRO A 25 -49.31 9.45 1.05
N VAL A 26 -49.54 10.10 -0.10
CA VAL A 26 -50.85 10.67 -0.47
C VAL A 26 -51.83 9.50 -0.76
N PRO A 27 -53.01 9.44 -0.13
CA PRO A 27 -53.98 8.37 -0.37
C PRO A 27 -54.61 8.50 -1.76
N SER A 28 -54.72 7.37 -2.46
CA SER A 28 -55.37 7.28 -3.78
C SER A 28 -56.86 7.64 -3.70
N PRO A 29 -57.42 8.41 -4.66
CA PRO A 29 -58.85 8.72 -4.68
C PRO A 29 -59.67 7.46 -4.98
N ALA A 30 -60.72 7.24 -4.18
CA ALA A 30 -61.70 6.20 -4.41
C ALA A 30 -62.76 6.64 -5.43
N THR A 31 -63.19 5.72 -6.30
CA THR A 31 -64.23 5.96 -7.31
C THR A 31 -65.57 6.29 -6.66
N PRO A 32 -66.24 7.40 -7.02
CA PRO A 32 -67.49 7.79 -6.39
C PRO A 32 -68.66 6.90 -6.85
N THR A 33 -69.39 6.31 -5.89
CA THR A 33 -70.69 5.67 -6.14
C THR A 33 -71.78 6.72 -6.00
N ILE A 34 -72.64 6.85 -7.03
CA ILE A 34 -73.76 7.81 -7.01
C ILE A 34 -74.94 7.21 -6.26
N THR A 35 -75.40 7.89 -5.22
CA THR A 35 -76.70 7.65 -4.58
C THR A 35 -77.53 8.93 -4.58
N ILE A 36 -78.72 8.87 -5.16
CA ILE A 36 -79.68 9.98 -5.28
C ILE A 36 -80.77 9.85 -4.23
N SER A 37 -81.06 10.92 -3.49
CA SER A 37 -82.31 11.15 -2.75
C SER A 37 -82.42 12.63 -2.34
N PRO A 38 -83.64 13.15 -2.08
CA PRO A 38 -83.98 14.51 -2.53
C PRO A 38 -83.90 15.63 -1.47
N THR A 39 -83.70 16.86 -1.98
CA THR A 39 -84.06 18.18 -1.41
C THR A 39 -85.60 18.33 -1.24
N PRO A 40 -86.17 19.37 -0.57
CA PRO A 40 -85.59 20.61 -0.03
C PRO A 40 -85.91 20.81 1.49
N GLU A 41 -85.96 21.97 2.17
CA GLU A 41 -85.90 23.44 1.88
C GLU A 41 -85.11 24.17 3.03
N PRO A 42 -85.04 25.54 3.14
CA PRO A 42 -83.94 26.22 3.86
C PRO A 42 -84.29 26.85 5.22
N ASP A 43 -83.27 27.19 6.00
CA ASP A 43 -83.37 28.20 7.07
C ASP A 43 -82.08 29.04 7.20
N THR A 44 -82.21 30.25 7.77
CA THR A 44 -81.25 31.38 7.62
C THR A 44 -80.09 31.42 8.64
N PRO A 45 -79.01 32.22 8.42
CA PRO A 45 -77.66 31.85 8.88
C PRO A 45 -77.18 32.44 10.22
N VAL A 46 -76.16 31.80 10.80
CA VAL A 46 -75.32 32.32 11.89
C VAL A 46 -73.87 32.50 11.37
N PRO A 47 -73.18 33.63 11.62
CA PRO A 47 -71.83 33.85 11.11
C PRO A 47 -70.76 33.06 11.89
N PRO A 48 -69.74 32.47 11.22
CA PRO A 48 -68.72 31.67 11.88
C PRO A 48 -67.67 32.53 12.63
N THR A 49 -67.25 32.03 13.80
CA THR A 49 -66.14 32.59 14.59
C THR A 49 -64.79 32.20 13.95
N PRO A 50 -63.79 33.10 13.84
CA PRO A 50 -62.52 32.78 13.20
C PRO A 50 -61.72 31.74 14.00
N THR A 51 -61.20 30.74 13.28
CA THR A 51 -60.30 29.71 13.82
C THR A 51 -58.85 30.22 13.80
N PRO A 52 -58.06 30.09 14.88
CA PRO A 52 -56.66 30.51 14.87
C PRO A 52 -55.81 29.54 14.02
N THR A 53 -55.18 30.07 12.98
CA THR A 53 -54.21 29.33 12.14
C THR A 53 -52.82 29.37 12.76
N LEU A 54 -52.19 28.21 12.91
CA LEU A 54 -50.81 28.07 13.38
C LEU A 54 -49.85 28.28 12.19
N ASP A 55 -49.11 29.39 12.17
CA ASP A 55 -48.23 29.74 11.05
C ASP A 55 -46.80 29.20 11.27
N PHE A 56 -46.34 28.33 10.36
CA PHE A 56 -45.00 27.72 10.39
C PHE A 56 -44.02 28.45 9.45
N ASN A 57 -43.97 29.78 9.54
CA ASN A 57 -43.08 30.62 8.74
C ASN A 57 -41.64 30.63 9.31
N LEU A 58 -40.89 29.56 9.05
CA LEU A 58 -39.44 29.53 9.32
C LEU A 58 -38.71 30.47 8.34
N THR A 59 -38.15 31.55 8.88
CA THR A 59 -37.36 32.49 8.06
C THR A 59 -36.10 31.83 7.51
N ALA A 60 -35.66 32.24 6.32
CA ALA A 60 -34.39 31.79 5.74
C ALA A 60 -33.19 32.02 6.68
N THR A 61 -33.25 33.10 7.49
CA THR A 61 -32.27 33.41 8.54
C THR A 61 -32.21 32.32 9.63
N ALA A 62 -33.35 31.84 10.11
CA ALA A 62 -33.41 30.78 11.13
C ALA A 62 -32.84 29.45 10.59
N ILE A 63 -33.13 29.12 9.33
CA ILE A 63 -32.58 27.93 8.65
C ILE A 63 -31.05 28.06 8.50
N ALA A 64 -30.55 29.23 8.08
CA ALA A 64 -29.12 29.49 7.93
C ALA A 64 -28.38 29.38 9.28
N GLN A 65 -28.95 29.92 10.36
CA GLN A 65 -28.38 29.83 11.72
C GLN A 65 -28.33 28.38 12.21
N ALA A 66 -29.42 27.60 12.05
CA ALA A 66 -29.43 26.19 12.40
C ALA A 66 -28.40 25.37 11.62
N THR A 67 -28.24 25.64 10.32
CA THR A 67 -27.24 25.00 9.45
C THR A 67 -25.81 25.33 9.90
N GLN A 68 -25.54 26.60 10.24
CA GLN A 68 -24.24 27.03 10.73
C GLN A 68 -23.88 26.37 12.07
N GLN A 69 -24.84 26.30 13.00
CA GLN A 69 -24.64 25.67 14.31
C GLN A 69 -24.44 24.15 14.22
N ALA A 70 -25.16 23.47 13.31
CA ALA A 70 -24.93 22.06 13.02
C ALA A 70 -23.51 21.82 12.46
N SER A 71 -23.06 22.66 11.53
CA SER A 71 -21.71 22.59 10.95
C SER A 71 -20.61 22.80 12.00
N GLN A 72 -20.76 23.77 12.90
CA GLN A 72 -19.83 24.01 14.01
C GLN A 72 -19.79 22.83 15.00
N THR A 73 -20.94 22.21 15.27
CA THR A 73 -21.04 21.04 16.15
C THR A 73 -20.34 19.82 15.54
N LEU A 74 -20.52 19.59 14.23
CA LEU A 74 -19.81 18.53 13.49
C LEU A 74 -18.29 18.73 13.50
N GLU A 75 -17.82 19.96 13.27
CA GLU A 75 -16.38 20.28 13.33
C GLU A 75 -15.81 20.03 14.73
N ALA A 76 -16.52 20.44 15.79
CA ALA A 76 -16.10 20.20 17.17
C ALA A 76 -16.00 18.70 17.50
N ILE A 77 -16.96 17.88 17.05
CA ILE A 77 -16.95 16.42 17.19
C ILE A 77 -15.78 15.81 16.40
N PHE A 78 -15.52 16.29 15.18
CA PHE A 78 -14.42 15.84 14.35
C PHE A 78 -13.06 16.11 15.02
N GLN A 79 -12.82 17.34 15.49
CA GLN A 79 -11.58 17.71 16.17
C GLN A 79 -11.39 16.96 17.50
N ALA A 80 -12.47 16.75 18.28
CA ALA A 80 -12.41 15.93 19.48
C ALA A 80 -12.05 14.46 19.16
N THR A 81 -12.65 13.89 18.12
CA THR A 81 -12.33 12.52 17.65
C THR A 81 -10.89 12.41 17.17
N LEU A 82 -10.39 13.42 16.43
CA LEU A 82 -9.02 13.49 15.95
C LEU A 82 -8.02 13.56 17.13
N SER A 83 -8.32 14.36 18.15
CA SER A 83 -7.51 14.51 19.37
C SER A 83 -7.46 13.21 20.19
N VAL A 84 -8.59 12.52 20.36
CA VAL A 84 -8.63 11.19 20.99
C VAL A 84 -7.81 10.19 20.19
N LYS A 85 -7.95 10.14 18.86
CA LYS A 85 -7.17 9.24 18.01
C LYS A 85 -5.67 9.53 18.04
N GLN A 86 -5.26 10.80 18.06
CA GLN A 86 -3.85 11.19 18.23
C GLN A 86 -3.31 10.78 19.61
N THR A 87 -4.12 10.90 20.66
CA THR A 87 -3.74 10.49 22.03
C THR A 87 -3.65 8.98 22.17
N GLU A 88 -4.57 8.22 21.57
CA GLU A 88 -4.50 6.76 21.46
C GLU A 88 -3.22 6.33 20.72
N PHE A 89 -2.89 6.99 19.61
CA PHE A 89 -1.68 6.70 18.81
C PHE A 89 -0.39 7.00 19.59
N ALA A 90 -0.32 8.15 20.26
CA ALA A 90 0.81 8.52 21.11
C ALA A 90 0.99 7.56 22.30
N ASN A 91 -0.11 7.13 22.94
CA ASN A 91 -0.06 6.16 24.02
C ASN A 91 0.33 4.75 23.54
N ALA A 92 -0.07 4.35 22.32
CA ALA A 92 0.36 3.10 21.70
C ALA A 92 1.88 3.09 21.43
N GLN A 93 2.43 4.21 20.92
CA GLN A 93 3.89 4.36 20.75
C GLN A 93 4.65 4.48 22.08
N ALA A 94 4.01 4.95 23.16
CA ALA A 94 4.61 5.01 24.50
C ALA A 94 4.56 3.69 25.29
N THR A 95 3.76 2.71 24.85
CA THR A 95 3.54 1.43 25.58
C THR A 95 3.95 0.19 24.81
N SER A 96 4.14 0.27 23.49
CA SER A 96 4.86 -0.76 22.75
C SER A 96 6.37 -0.54 22.86
N LEU A 97 7.06 -1.48 23.51
CA LEU A 97 8.45 -1.75 23.15
C LEU A 97 8.39 -2.37 21.74
N ALA A 98 8.47 -1.54 20.71
CA ALA A 98 8.60 -2.01 19.34
C ALA A 98 9.76 -3.02 19.29
N PRO A 99 9.59 -4.19 18.64
CA PRO A 99 10.62 -5.22 18.62
C PRO A 99 11.86 -4.67 17.93
N THR A 100 12.87 -4.31 18.72
CA THR A 100 14.11 -3.74 18.19
C THR A 100 14.85 -4.85 17.49
N MET A 101 14.64 -4.97 16.17
CA MET A 101 15.46 -5.83 15.34
C MET A 101 16.89 -5.33 15.46
N THR A 102 17.71 -6.15 16.12
CA THR A 102 19.12 -5.89 16.38
C THR A 102 19.91 -6.60 15.29
N PRO A 103 20.36 -5.88 14.24
CA PRO A 103 21.14 -6.52 13.19
C PRO A 103 22.52 -6.89 13.72
N PHE A 104 23.04 -8.01 13.24
CA PHE A 104 24.33 -8.55 13.64
C PHE A 104 25.31 -8.55 12.46
N MET A 105 26.57 -8.27 12.73
CA MET A 105 27.68 -8.26 11.78
C MET A 105 28.87 -9.07 12.30
N VAL A 106 29.76 -9.50 11.40
CA VAL A 106 31.02 -10.17 11.76
C VAL A 106 32.09 -9.95 10.69
N PRO A 107 33.34 -9.57 11.05
CA PRO A 107 34.43 -9.48 10.08
C PRO A 107 34.87 -10.88 9.60
N LEU A 108 34.93 -11.07 8.27
CA LEU A 108 35.31 -12.35 7.64
C LEU A 108 36.84 -12.55 7.50
N SER A 109 37.65 -11.85 8.31
CA SER A 109 39.12 -11.90 8.24
C SER A 109 39.71 -13.25 8.68
N ASP A 110 38.96 -14.05 9.43
CA ASP A 110 39.27 -15.45 9.75
C ASP A 110 37.96 -16.27 9.77
N PRO A 111 37.67 -17.06 8.71
CA PRO A 111 36.46 -17.88 8.65
C PRO A 111 36.53 -19.15 9.51
N THR A 112 37.57 -19.33 10.33
CA THR A 112 37.72 -20.51 11.20
C THR A 112 36.54 -20.61 12.18
N PRO A 113 35.88 -21.78 12.29
CA PRO A 113 34.83 -22.01 13.28
C PRO A 113 35.28 -21.64 14.70
N GLY A 114 34.49 -20.83 15.41
CA GLY A 114 34.86 -20.29 16.73
C GLY A 114 35.66 -18.98 16.72
N LYS A 115 35.90 -18.37 15.54
CA LYS A 115 36.43 -17.00 15.39
C LYS A 115 35.40 -15.98 14.91
N ILE A 116 34.26 -16.47 14.42
CA ILE A 116 33.11 -15.68 13.99
C ILE A 116 32.32 -15.24 15.24
N PHE A 117 32.46 -13.97 15.62
CA PHE A 117 31.71 -13.34 16.73
C PHE A 117 30.76 -12.27 16.18
N TRP A 118 29.46 -12.48 16.39
CA TRP A 118 28.42 -11.56 15.95
C TRP A 118 28.31 -10.35 16.89
N ASN A 119 28.57 -9.16 16.35
CA ASN A 119 28.39 -7.87 17.03
C ASN A 119 27.13 -7.17 16.55
N GLN A 120 26.45 -6.43 17.43
CA GLN A 120 25.31 -5.60 17.02
C GLN A 120 25.78 -4.41 16.15
N THR A 121 24.94 -3.99 15.21
CA THR A 121 25.16 -2.78 14.39
C THR A 121 23.89 -1.90 14.35
N ALA A 122 23.90 -0.83 13.56
CA ALA A 122 22.82 0.17 13.51
C ALA A 122 21.44 -0.47 13.24
N ALA A 123 20.53 -0.37 14.20
CA ALA A 123 19.18 -0.93 14.10
C ALA A 123 18.33 -0.19 13.05
N LEU A 124 17.39 -0.91 12.42
CA LEU A 124 16.48 -0.33 11.44
C LEU A 124 15.53 0.69 12.10
N PRO A 125 15.25 1.84 11.47
CA PRO A 125 14.34 2.85 12.04
C PRO A 125 12.90 2.36 12.21
N ILE A 126 12.45 1.47 11.31
CA ILE A 126 11.21 0.70 11.43
C ILE A 126 11.61 -0.78 11.31
N PRO A 127 11.26 -1.65 12.28
CA PRO A 127 11.45 -3.08 12.13
C PRO A 127 10.54 -3.60 11.02
N SER A 128 11.15 -4.11 9.95
CA SER A 128 10.47 -4.71 8.81
C SER A 128 10.85 -6.18 8.63
N SER A 129 9.95 -6.94 8.01
CA SER A 129 10.17 -8.35 7.69
C SER A 129 9.65 -8.71 6.30
N ALA A 130 10.22 -9.77 5.70
CA ALA A 130 9.51 -10.52 4.69
C ALA A 130 8.39 -11.32 5.38
N SER A 131 7.20 -11.37 4.77
CA SER A 131 6.05 -12.01 5.43
C SER A 131 6.21 -13.52 5.48
N GLN A 132 5.77 -14.13 6.58
CA GLN A 132 5.69 -15.60 6.71
C GLN A 132 4.80 -16.26 5.64
N HIS A 133 4.01 -15.48 4.89
CA HIS A 133 3.15 -15.95 3.79
C HIS A 133 3.55 -15.39 2.41
N ILE A 134 4.54 -14.51 2.33
CA ILE A 134 5.10 -13.95 1.08
C ILE A 134 6.61 -13.75 1.29
N PRO A 135 7.45 -14.74 0.93
CA PRO A 135 8.83 -14.82 1.38
C PRO A 135 9.79 -13.76 0.80
N ASN A 136 9.45 -13.09 -0.31
CA ASN A 136 10.42 -12.29 -1.07
C ASN A 136 10.31 -10.77 -0.92
N GLY A 137 9.41 -10.26 -0.06
CA GLY A 137 9.10 -8.83 0.04
C GLY A 137 10.15 -7.91 0.69
N MET A 138 11.33 -8.42 1.07
CA MET A 138 12.46 -7.60 1.51
C MET A 138 13.74 -8.07 0.84
N GLN A 139 14.44 -7.17 0.19
CA GLN A 139 15.74 -7.47 -0.40
C GLN A 139 16.81 -6.51 0.08
N VAL A 140 18.03 -7.04 0.18
CA VAL A 140 19.20 -6.33 0.68
C VAL A 140 20.27 -6.34 -0.40
N ILE A 141 20.71 -5.15 -0.82
CA ILE A 141 21.73 -4.97 -1.86
C ILE A 141 22.93 -4.24 -1.27
N THR A 142 24.13 -4.58 -1.73
CA THR A 142 25.34 -3.77 -1.50
C THR A 142 25.87 -3.19 -2.81
N HIS A 143 26.20 -1.90 -2.79
CA HIS A 143 26.79 -1.19 -3.92
C HIS A 143 27.66 -0.02 -3.42
N ASN A 144 28.87 0.13 -3.99
CA ASN A 144 29.81 1.24 -3.74
C ASN A 144 30.03 1.64 -2.27
N GLY A 145 30.07 0.66 -1.36
CA GLY A 145 30.27 0.91 0.08
C GLY A 145 29.00 1.26 0.86
N PHE A 146 27.83 1.11 0.25
CA PHE A 146 26.53 1.25 0.90
C PHE A 146 25.77 -0.08 0.92
N ILE A 147 24.95 -0.26 1.96
CA ILE A 147 23.92 -1.29 2.06
C ILE A 147 22.54 -0.64 1.89
N TYR A 148 21.64 -1.32 1.20
CA TYR A 148 20.28 -0.89 0.89
C TYR A 148 19.29 -1.93 1.39
N LEU A 149 18.17 -1.47 1.96
CA LEU A 149 17.01 -2.28 2.32
C LEU A 149 15.79 -1.72 1.61
N PHE A 150 15.12 -2.56 0.83
CA PHE A 150 13.95 -2.19 0.04
C PHE A 150 12.68 -2.73 0.69
N GLY A 151 11.79 -1.81 1.10
CA GLY A 151 10.43 -2.10 1.51
C GLY A 151 10.28 -3.06 2.69
N GLY A 152 9.51 -4.14 2.46
CA GLY A 152 9.10 -5.09 3.49
C GLY A 152 7.73 -4.82 4.07
N ARG A 153 7.41 -5.51 5.17
CA ARG A 153 6.21 -5.28 5.96
C ARG A 153 6.54 -4.82 7.37
N ALA A 154 5.85 -3.78 7.83
CA ALA A 154 5.95 -3.29 9.20
C ALA A 154 5.52 -4.35 10.20
N THR A 155 6.34 -4.61 11.22
CA THR A 155 5.99 -5.59 12.27
C THR A 155 4.76 -5.20 13.09
N ASP A 156 4.44 -3.90 13.14
CA ASP A 156 3.25 -3.31 13.72
C ASP A 156 2.24 -2.92 12.63
N GLY A 157 1.17 -3.72 12.49
CA GLY A 157 0.03 -3.41 11.62
C GLY A 157 0.07 -4.01 10.20
N ASP A 158 1.12 -4.74 9.83
CA ASP A 158 1.25 -5.47 8.55
C ASP A 158 1.19 -4.55 7.29
N GLU A 159 1.56 -3.27 7.46
CA GLU A 159 1.66 -2.29 6.37
C GLU A 159 2.77 -2.68 5.39
N ILE A 160 2.47 -2.63 4.08
CA ILE A 160 3.44 -2.80 3.01
C ILE A 160 4.25 -1.51 2.89
N LEU A 161 5.55 -1.59 3.16
CA LEU A 161 6.45 -0.45 3.16
C LEU A 161 7.00 -0.20 1.76
N THR A 162 6.89 1.04 1.29
CA THR A 162 7.59 1.52 0.09
C THR A 162 8.93 2.19 0.45
N THR A 163 9.19 2.44 1.73
CA THR A 163 10.42 3.10 2.19
C THR A 163 11.65 2.29 1.79
N THR A 164 12.61 2.95 1.13
CA THR A 164 13.95 2.39 0.91
C THR A 164 14.92 3.06 1.87
N TYR A 165 15.60 2.24 2.67
CA TYR A 165 16.66 2.68 3.57
C TYR A 165 18.03 2.37 2.97
N PHE A 166 19.02 3.20 3.27
CA PHE A 166 20.42 2.93 2.98
C PHE A 166 21.32 3.32 4.15
N SER A 167 22.50 2.71 4.23
CA SER A 167 23.55 3.09 5.20
C SER A 167 24.92 2.89 4.59
N ALA A 168 25.88 3.74 4.96
CA ALA A 168 27.28 3.57 4.61
C ALA A 168 27.92 2.43 5.42
N ILE A 169 28.75 1.63 4.78
CA ILE A 169 29.52 0.54 5.38
C ILE A 169 30.93 1.07 5.66
N HIS A 170 31.28 1.19 6.93
CA HIS A 170 32.62 1.57 7.38
C HIS A 170 33.65 0.49 7.06
N SER A 171 34.95 0.85 7.10
CA SER A 171 36.05 -0.06 6.78
C SER A 171 36.21 -1.25 7.74
N ASP A 172 35.59 -1.21 8.92
CA ASP A 172 35.50 -2.32 9.87
C ASP A 172 34.23 -3.18 9.69
N GLY A 173 33.39 -2.84 8.71
CA GLY A 173 32.12 -3.49 8.40
C GLY A 173 30.92 -2.95 9.19
N SER A 174 31.11 -1.99 10.11
CA SER A 174 30.00 -1.38 10.84
C SER A 174 29.18 -0.43 9.96
N LEU A 175 27.91 -0.27 10.28
CA LEU A 175 26.99 0.58 9.53
C LEU A 175 26.86 1.97 10.18
N GLU A 176 26.78 3.01 9.36
CA GLU A 176 26.27 4.31 9.78
C GLU A 176 24.77 4.22 10.17
N GLY A 177 24.23 5.29 10.75
CA GLY A 177 22.79 5.40 10.95
C GLY A 177 22.03 5.33 9.63
N TRP A 178 20.99 4.49 9.57
CA TRP A 178 20.16 4.32 8.37
C TRP A 178 19.47 5.63 7.97
N GLN A 179 19.54 5.94 6.68
CA GLN A 179 18.94 7.11 6.05
C GLN A 179 17.87 6.66 5.04
N VAL A 180 16.87 7.51 4.79
CA VAL A 180 15.84 7.26 3.77
C VAL A 180 16.32 7.79 2.43
N THR A 181 16.08 7.04 1.36
CA THR A 181 16.32 7.47 -0.02
C THR A 181 15.04 7.43 -0.85
N THR A 182 15.14 7.53 -2.18
CA THR A 182 13.97 7.46 -3.08
C THR A 182 13.18 6.16 -2.82
N PRO A 183 11.89 6.24 -2.44
CA PRO A 183 11.10 5.05 -2.10
C PRO A 183 10.78 4.22 -3.34
N LEU A 184 10.32 2.99 -3.13
CA LEU A 184 9.78 2.11 -4.17
C LEU A 184 8.64 2.79 -4.95
N PRO A 185 8.48 2.49 -6.25
CA PRO A 185 7.51 3.12 -7.14
C PRO A 185 6.03 2.79 -6.83
N GLY A 186 5.76 1.84 -5.94
CA GLY A 186 4.43 1.45 -5.50
C GLY A 186 4.47 0.44 -4.35
N ASP A 187 3.30 0.18 -3.74
CA ASP A 187 3.06 -0.76 -2.64
C ASP A 187 2.93 -2.21 -3.13
N TYR A 188 3.83 -2.60 -4.03
CA TYR A 188 3.87 -3.95 -4.60
C TYR A 188 4.18 -5.00 -3.53
N VAL A 189 3.68 -6.21 -3.74
CA VAL A 189 3.99 -7.39 -2.95
C VAL A 189 4.77 -8.40 -3.79
N ASP A 190 5.67 -9.14 -3.13
CA ASP A 190 6.48 -10.18 -3.77
C ASP A 190 7.32 -9.65 -4.95
N HIS A 191 7.89 -8.46 -4.77
CA HIS A 191 8.82 -7.86 -5.70
C HIS A 191 10.24 -8.38 -5.49
N HIS A 192 11.09 -8.20 -6.52
CA HIS A 192 12.49 -8.56 -6.46
C HIS A 192 13.41 -7.44 -6.90
N GLU A 193 14.44 -7.15 -6.12
CA GLU A 193 15.43 -6.12 -6.39
C GLU A 193 16.77 -6.73 -6.79
N ILE A 194 17.27 -6.39 -7.98
CA ILE A 194 18.55 -6.90 -8.46
C ILE A 194 19.47 -5.80 -8.99
N ARG A 195 20.76 -5.88 -8.62
CA ARG A 195 21.78 -4.87 -8.94
C ARG A 195 22.65 -5.30 -10.12
N ILE A 196 22.55 -4.59 -11.23
CA ILE A 196 23.42 -4.79 -12.39
C ILE A 196 24.08 -3.45 -12.77
N GLY A 197 25.41 -3.46 -12.84
CA GLY A 197 26.21 -2.25 -13.02
C GLY A 197 25.90 -1.22 -11.92
N ASN A 198 25.49 -0.03 -12.34
CA ASN A 198 25.15 1.10 -11.49
C ASN A 198 23.63 1.31 -11.33
N PHE A 199 22.82 0.28 -11.63
CA PHE A 199 21.35 0.32 -11.51
C PHE A 199 20.84 -0.78 -10.56
N VAL A 200 19.76 -0.46 -9.85
CA VAL A 200 18.85 -1.44 -9.25
C VAL A 200 17.63 -1.59 -10.14
N TYR A 201 17.14 -2.82 -10.29
CA TYR A 201 15.91 -3.17 -10.99
C TYR A 201 14.93 -3.74 -9.96
N MET A 202 13.70 -3.23 -9.93
CA MET A 202 12.59 -3.80 -9.16
C MET A 202 11.66 -4.50 -10.13
N ILE A 203 11.51 -5.82 -9.98
CA ILE A 203 10.63 -6.67 -10.77
C ILE A 203 9.42 -6.97 -9.89
N THR A 204 8.23 -6.55 -10.28
CA THR A 204 7.00 -6.86 -9.54
C THR A 204 6.56 -8.31 -9.80
N GLY A 205 5.70 -8.85 -8.93
CA GLY A 205 5.36 -10.27 -8.94
C GLY A 205 3.88 -10.56 -8.73
N ALA A 206 3.43 -10.46 -7.48
CA ALA A 206 2.10 -10.93 -7.09
C ALA A 206 0.97 -9.94 -7.46
N ALA A 207 -0.28 -10.35 -7.15
CA ALA A 207 -1.51 -9.58 -7.35
C ALA A 207 -1.82 -9.13 -8.80
N GLY A 208 -1.20 -9.76 -9.81
CA GLY A 208 -1.38 -9.41 -11.21
C GLY A 208 -0.43 -8.31 -11.71
N ALA A 209 0.52 -7.85 -10.89
CA ALA A 209 1.55 -6.91 -11.30
C ALA A 209 2.64 -7.62 -12.14
N ASP A 210 2.99 -7.02 -13.28
CA ASP A 210 4.06 -7.43 -14.18
C ASP A 210 5.04 -6.29 -14.51
N ASP A 211 4.83 -5.11 -13.91
CA ASP A 211 5.69 -3.93 -14.06
C ASP A 211 7.15 -4.26 -13.70
N VAL A 212 8.09 -3.71 -14.46
CA VAL A 212 9.51 -3.67 -14.08
C VAL A 212 10.00 -2.23 -14.06
N PHE A 213 10.71 -1.86 -12.99
CA PHE A 213 11.29 -0.53 -12.79
C PHE A 213 12.80 -0.61 -12.64
N TYR A 214 13.49 0.49 -12.91
CA TYR A 214 14.92 0.65 -12.61
C TYR A 214 15.24 2.04 -12.09
N ALA A 215 16.25 2.14 -11.22
CA ALA A 215 16.78 3.39 -10.67
C ALA A 215 18.32 3.34 -10.62
N PRO A 216 19.02 4.46 -10.90
CA PRO A 216 20.47 4.52 -10.75
C PRO A 216 20.86 4.66 -9.27
N PHE A 217 22.00 4.09 -8.90
CA PHE A 217 22.70 4.44 -7.67
C PHE A 217 23.51 5.73 -7.91
N ASN A 218 23.33 6.71 -7.02
CA ASN A 218 24.09 7.95 -7.02
C ASN A 218 25.40 7.79 -6.23
N ALA A 219 26.36 8.68 -6.49
CA ALA A 219 27.69 8.62 -5.88
C ALA A 219 27.72 8.91 -4.37
N ASP A 220 26.66 9.53 -3.83
CA ASP A 220 26.45 9.81 -2.40
C ASP A 220 25.71 8.67 -1.66
N GLY A 221 25.46 7.55 -2.35
CA GLY A 221 24.72 6.42 -1.82
C GLY A 221 23.20 6.53 -1.98
N THR A 222 22.64 7.67 -2.41
CA THR A 222 21.20 7.77 -2.66
C THR A 222 20.78 7.05 -3.95
N LEU A 223 19.48 6.81 -4.13
CA LEU A 223 18.87 6.35 -5.37
C LEU A 223 18.29 7.51 -6.17
N GLY A 224 18.50 7.50 -7.48
CA GLY A 224 17.77 8.34 -8.42
C GLY A 224 16.31 7.92 -8.58
N SER A 225 15.56 8.66 -9.39
CA SER A 225 14.15 8.37 -9.66
C SER A 225 13.96 7.04 -10.39
N TRP A 226 13.02 6.22 -9.93
CA TRP A 226 12.55 5.04 -10.62
C TRP A 226 11.94 5.38 -11.99
N LYS A 227 12.20 4.51 -12.97
CA LYS A 227 11.64 4.55 -14.32
C LYS A 227 11.09 3.17 -14.67
N ARG A 228 9.89 3.10 -15.24
CA ARG A 228 9.35 1.84 -15.80
C ARG A 228 10.16 1.43 -17.03
N THR A 229 10.26 0.13 -17.27
CA THR A 229 10.92 -0.46 -18.44
C THR A 229 10.12 -1.67 -18.95
N GLU A 230 10.74 -2.67 -19.59
CA GLU A 230 10.01 -3.80 -20.17
C GLU A 230 9.44 -4.73 -19.09
N ASP A 231 8.11 -4.86 -19.10
CA ASP A 231 7.32 -5.66 -18.15
C ASP A 231 7.58 -7.17 -18.25
N LEU A 232 7.58 -7.88 -17.11
CA LEU A 232 7.77 -9.33 -17.02
C LEU A 232 6.43 -10.05 -17.19
N LEU A 233 6.00 -10.22 -18.43
CA LEU A 233 4.73 -10.88 -18.75
C LEU A 233 4.84 -12.43 -18.75
N PRO A 234 3.87 -13.15 -18.17
CA PRO A 234 2.83 -12.69 -17.25
C PRO A 234 3.36 -12.46 -15.83
N SER A 235 2.60 -11.70 -15.04
CA SER A 235 2.69 -11.62 -13.57
C SER A 235 2.82 -13.01 -12.92
N ARG A 236 3.66 -13.11 -11.88
CA ARG A 236 3.97 -14.35 -11.18
C ARG A 236 4.40 -14.07 -9.74
N GLN A 237 4.00 -14.91 -8.81
CA GLN A 237 4.51 -14.87 -7.42
C GLN A 237 5.50 -16.00 -7.16
N THR A 238 6.25 -15.88 -6.06
CA THR A 238 7.18 -16.86 -5.47
C THR A 238 8.16 -17.49 -6.47
N PHE A 239 8.61 -16.66 -7.42
CA PHE A 239 9.64 -16.96 -8.41
C PHE A 239 11.03 -16.61 -7.87
N ALA A 240 12.09 -17.11 -8.52
CA ALA A 240 13.44 -16.67 -8.24
C ALA A 240 13.93 -15.69 -9.31
N VAL A 241 14.81 -14.76 -8.90
CA VAL A 241 15.50 -13.84 -9.81
C VAL A 241 17.00 -13.97 -9.60
N ALA A 242 17.74 -14.14 -10.70
CA ALA A 242 19.20 -14.16 -10.70
C ALA A 242 19.74 -13.33 -11.86
N ASN A 243 20.92 -12.72 -11.70
CA ASN A 243 21.61 -12.01 -12.77
C ASN A 243 22.94 -12.68 -13.11
N TYR A 244 23.27 -12.70 -14.40
CA TYR A 244 24.60 -13.10 -14.87
C TYR A 244 25.06 -12.13 -15.96
N GLU A 245 26.24 -11.55 -15.79
CA GLU A 245 26.76 -10.48 -16.64
C GLU A 245 25.72 -9.35 -16.86
N ASN A 246 25.25 -9.17 -18.09
CA ASN A 246 24.27 -8.13 -18.49
C ASN A 246 22.84 -8.67 -18.64
N PHE A 247 22.55 -9.85 -18.08
CA PHE A 247 21.25 -10.52 -18.17
C PHE A 247 20.58 -10.66 -16.80
N ILE A 248 19.25 -10.53 -16.81
CA ILE A 248 18.36 -10.88 -15.70
C ILE A 248 17.60 -12.15 -16.10
N TYR A 249 17.46 -13.10 -15.18
CA TYR A 249 16.68 -14.32 -15.32
C TYR A 249 15.58 -14.34 -14.27
N ALA A 250 14.34 -14.52 -14.70
CA ALA A 250 13.18 -14.80 -13.85
C ALA A 250 12.80 -16.29 -14.02
N ILE A 251 12.73 -17.02 -12.91
CA ILE A 251 12.77 -18.47 -12.87
C ILE A 251 11.53 -18.99 -12.12
N GLY A 252 10.69 -19.77 -12.81
CA GLY A 252 9.54 -20.45 -12.24
C GLY A 252 8.47 -19.54 -11.64
N GLY A 253 8.05 -19.88 -10.43
CA GLY A 253 7.02 -19.22 -9.64
C GLY A 253 5.62 -19.78 -9.86
N ASN A 254 4.62 -18.93 -9.62
CA ASN A 254 3.21 -19.27 -9.73
C ASN A 254 2.45 -18.16 -10.45
N SER A 255 1.82 -18.52 -11.58
CA SER A 255 1.03 -17.62 -12.43
C SER A 255 -0.32 -18.28 -12.73
N GLY A 256 -1.19 -18.31 -11.70
CA GLY A 256 -2.45 -19.07 -11.71
C GLY A 256 -2.26 -20.60 -11.60
N GLY A 257 -1.10 -21.04 -11.11
CA GLY A 257 -0.61 -22.41 -11.13
C GLY A 257 0.93 -22.43 -11.15
N LEU A 258 1.53 -23.53 -10.67
CA LEU A 258 2.99 -23.68 -10.64
C LEU A 258 3.60 -23.57 -12.05
N TRP A 259 4.76 -22.95 -12.16
CA TRP A 259 5.47 -22.73 -13.42
C TRP A 259 6.91 -23.27 -13.35
N ASN A 260 7.34 -23.92 -14.43
CA ASN A 260 8.75 -24.27 -14.68
C ASN A 260 9.49 -23.31 -15.62
N ARG A 261 8.80 -22.32 -16.21
CA ARG A 261 9.40 -21.50 -17.28
C ARG A 261 10.50 -20.60 -16.74
N VAL A 262 11.57 -20.47 -17.53
CA VAL A 262 12.62 -19.48 -17.30
C VAL A 262 12.51 -18.41 -18.38
N GLN A 263 12.42 -17.16 -17.97
CA GLN A 263 12.46 -15.99 -18.84
C GLN A 263 13.74 -15.20 -18.57
N PHE A 264 14.31 -14.61 -19.62
CA PHE A 264 15.48 -13.75 -19.48
C PHE A 264 15.35 -12.48 -20.32
N THR A 265 16.04 -11.43 -19.90
CA THR A 265 16.21 -10.19 -20.66
C THR A 265 17.64 -9.67 -20.52
N SER A 266 18.01 -8.74 -21.38
CA SER A 266 19.30 -8.04 -21.38
C SER A 266 19.08 -6.53 -21.18
N ILE A 267 20.08 -5.87 -20.60
CA ILE A 267 20.06 -4.43 -20.36
C ILE A 267 20.62 -3.66 -21.57
N LYS A 268 19.97 -2.55 -21.92
CA LYS A 268 20.43 -1.56 -22.91
C LYS A 268 21.42 -0.58 -22.27
N GLU A 269 22.15 0.17 -23.11
CA GLU A 269 23.14 1.16 -22.68
C GLU A 269 22.56 2.27 -21.77
N ASP A 270 21.27 2.59 -21.90
CA ASP A 270 20.58 3.58 -21.05
C ASP A 270 20.07 3.03 -19.70
N GLY A 271 20.34 1.75 -19.42
CA GLY A 271 19.86 1.03 -18.24
C GLY A 271 18.46 0.42 -18.40
N SER A 272 17.71 0.72 -19.46
CA SER A 272 16.42 0.08 -19.70
C SER A 272 16.57 -1.38 -20.15
N LEU A 273 15.57 -2.22 -19.92
CA LEU A 273 15.55 -3.62 -20.35
C LEU A 273 15.13 -3.75 -21.81
N ASN A 274 15.68 -4.76 -22.50
CA ASN A 274 15.12 -5.26 -23.75
C ASN A 274 13.87 -6.11 -23.48
N ARG A 275 13.21 -6.52 -24.56
CA ARG A 275 12.12 -7.50 -24.48
C ARG A 275 12.54 -8.80 -23.80
N TRP A 276 11.68 -9.36 -22.96
CA TRP A 276 11.87 -10.66 -22.35
C TRP A 276 11.73 -11.80 -23.37
N PHE A 277 12.46 -12.89 -23.14
CA PHE A 277 12.43 -14.11 -23.94
C PHE A 277 12.31 -15.33 -23.02
N ASN A 278 11.52 -16.33 -23.43
CA ASN A 278 11.58 -17.65 -22.81
C ASN A 278 12.89 -18.36 -23.21
N THR A 279 13.51 -19.06 -22.27
CA THR A 279 14.61 -20.01 -22.52
C THR A 279 14.18 -21.42 -22.08
N THR A 280 15.12 -22.36 -21.96
CA THR A 280 14.87 -23.71 -21.45
C THR A 280 14.23 -23.66 -20.07
N SER A 281 13.03 -24.26 -19.92
CA SER A 281 12.36 -24.44 -18.63
C SER A 281 13.18 -25.30 -17.67
N LEU A 282 12.89 -25.14 -16.37
CA LEU A 282 13.23 -26.12 -15.35
C LEU A 282 12.61 -27.49 -15.69
N PRO A 283 13.21 -28.61 -15.25
CA PRO A 283 12.65 -29.95 -15.44
C PRO A 283 11.43 -30.25 -14.57
N VAL A 284 11.12 -29.37 -13.61
CA VAL A 284 10.02 -29.47 -12.64
C VAL A 284 9.35 -28.10 -12.46
N ASP A 285 8.06 -28.08 -12.15
CA ASP A 285 7.35 -26.85 -11.80
C ASP A 285 7.71 -26.44 -10.37
N LEU A 286 8.10 -25.17 -10.17
CA LEU A 286 8.79 -24.76 -8.94
C LEU A 286 8.40 -23.36 -8.49
N GLN A 287 8.06 -23.22 -7.21
CA GLN A 287 7.84 -21.94 -6.52
C GLN A 287 8.60 -21.94 -5.18
N GLU A 288 8.72 -20.80 -4.51
CA GLU A 288 9.36 -20.69 -3.16
C GLU A 288 10.79 -21.24 -3.13
N HIS A 289 11.54 -21.03 -4.21
CA HIS A 289 12.91 -21.50 -4.39
C HIS A 289 13.87 -20.32 -4.53
N THR A 290 15.16 -20.57 -4.34
CA THR A 290 16.21 -19.57 -4.58
C THR A 290 17.02 -19.92 -5.82
N ALA A 291 17.56 -18.90 -6.49
CA ALA A 291 18.44 -19.06 -7.64
C ALA A 291 19.66 -18.16 -7.53
N ILE A 292 20.82 -18.66 -7.95
CA ILE A 292 22.07 -17.92 -7.97
C ILE A 292 22.85 -18.20 -9.26
N ALA A 293 23.45 -17.17 -9.83
CA ALA A 293 24.38 -17.33 -10.93
C ALA A 293 25.82 -17.40 -10.41
N ALA A 294 26.58 -18.39 -10.84
CA ALA A 294 28.02 -18.49 -10.55
C ALA A 294 28.76 -19.18 -11.70
N ASN A 295 29.93 -18.65 -12.07
CA ASN A 295 30.87 -19.25 -13.03
C ASN A 295 30.26 -19.65 -14.39
N GLY A 296 29.28 -18.90 -14.91
CA GLY A 296 28.58 -19.20 -16.17
C GLY A 296 27.38 -20.14 -16.06
N TYR A 297 26.99 -20.51 -14.83
CA TYR A 297 25.85 -21.41 -14.56
C TYR A 297 24.80 -20.71 -13.69
N LEU A 298 23.53 -21.04 -13.94
CA LEU A 298 22.43 -20.78 -13.02
C LEU A 298 22.19 -22.02 -12.18
N TYR A 299 22.21 -21.86 -10.86
CA TYR A 299 21.85 -22.87 -9.88
C TYR A 299 20.48 -22.52 -9.30
N VAL A 300 19.62 -23.52 -9.17
CA VAL A 300 18.32 -23.41 -8.49
C VAL A 300 18.35 -24.36 -7.30
N LEU A 301 17.93 -23.88 -6.14
CA LEU A 301 17.93 -24.61 -4.89
C LEU A 301 16.52 -24.58 -4.30
N GLU A 302 16.00 -25.77 -4.02
CA GLU A 302 14.69 -25.98 -3.41
C GLU A 302 14.82 -25.92 -1.88
N GLU A 303 13.99 -25.10 -1.22
CA GLU A 303 13.69 -25.30 0.19
C GLU A 303 12.53 -26.28 0.31
N LYS A 304 12.82 -27.47 0.85
CA LYS A 304 11.79 -28.46 1.15
C LYS A 304 11.35 -28.31 2.60
N LEU A 305 10.25 -27.58 2.80
CA LEU A 305 9.53 -27.44 4.06
C LEU A 305 8.97 -28.79 4.56
#